data_AF-A0A2V9JE91-F1
#
_entry.id   AF-A0A2V9JE91-F1
#
_cell.length_a   1.000
_cell.length_b   1.000
_cell.length_c   1.000
_cell.angle_alpha   90.00
_cell.angle_beta   90.00
_cell.angle_gamma   90.00
#
_symmetry.space_group_name_H-M   'P 1'
#
loop_
_entity.id
_entity.type
_entity.pdbx_description
1 polymer ?
#
loop_
_entity_poly.entity_id
_entity_poly.type
_entity_poly.pdbx_seq_one_letter_code
_entity_poly.pdbx_strand_id
1 'polypeptide(L)'
;MRNSVRLVSHLTLRGEGPEKTILKKAPGVRSKLSVDADYGEFIATVEDASGFAPGMGVTIVDKEQRSGWTPSIRTVVSVQGNTLRFDRFLHMDYSVANDGEVFNTFPLISRATKLRTSASKTSRRMAAATRVKPWTVARPPPSTSSTPSG
;
A
#
# COMPACT_ATOMS: atom_id res chain seq x y z
N MET A 1 -3.94 -11.56 -18.48
CA MET A 1 -3.69 -11.25 -17.06
C MET A 1 -2.96 -9.93 -16.93
N ARG A 2 -3.40 -9.04 -16.04
CA ARG A 2 -2.81 -7.71 -15.84
C ARG A 2 -1.81 -7.64 -14.68
N ASN A 3 -1.72 -8.68 -13.86
CA ASN A 3 -0.81 -8.77 -12.72
C ASN A 3 -0.55 -10.24 -12.33
N SER A 4 0.36 -10.48 -11.39
CA SER A 4 0.70 -11.81 -10.88
C SER A 4 -0.47 -12.47 -10.15
N VAL A 5 -0.57 -13.79 -10.27
CA VAL A 5 -1.23 -14.61 -9.24
C VAL A 5 -0.32 -14.66 -8.03
N ARG A 6 -0.80 -14.19 -6.88
CA ARG A 6 -0.05 -14.16 -5.62
C ARG A 6 -0.40 -15.38 -4.77
N LEU A 7 0.58 -16.26 -4.55
CA LEU A 7 0.43 -17.46 -3.74
C LEU A 7 0.77 -17.17 -2.28
N VAL A 8 -0.19 -17.43 -1.39
CA VAL A 8 0.04 -17.43 0.07
C VAL A 8 0.67 -18.74 0.52
N SER A 9 1.21 -18.77 1.73
CA SER A 9 1.73 -20.01 2.33
C SER A 9 0.67 -21.11 2.33
N HIS A 10 1.10 -22.35 2.04
CA HIS A 10 0.26 -23.55 2.01
C HIS A 10 -0.84 -23.55 0.93
N LEU A 11 -0.71 -22.73 -0.12
CA LEU A 11 -1.56 -22.79 -1.31
C LEU A 11 -0.85 -23.52 -2.45
N THR A 12 -1.49 -24.55 -3.02
CA THR A 12 -1.02 -25.24 -4.23
C THR A 12 -1.73 -24.67 -5.45
N LEU A 13 -0.97 -24.17 -6.42
CA LEU A 13 -1.48 -23.86 -7.75
C LEU A 13 -1.24 -25.06 -8.67
N ARG A 14 -2.31 -25.70 -9.15
CA ARG A 14 -2.26 -26.85 -10.05
C ARG A 14 -3.06 -26.53 -11.32
N GLY A 15 -2.42 -26.67 -12.48
CA GLY A 15 -3.11 -26.61 -13.77
C GLY A 15 -3.71 -27.97 -14.16
N GLU A 16 -4.60 -27.95 -15.16
CA GLU A 16 -5.26 -29.13 -15.73
C GLU A 16 -4.49 -29.76 -16.92
N GLY A 17 -3.26 -29.31 -17.14
CA GLY A 17 -2.41 -29.73 -18.26
C GLY A 17 -2.01 -28.56 -19.18
N PRO A 18 -0.97 -28.75 -20.00
CA PRO A 18 -0.37 -27.69 -20.82
C PRO A 18 -1.32 -27.08 -21.86
N GLU A 19 -2.31 -27.84 -22.31
CA GLU A 19 -3.29 -27.39 -23.33
C GLU A 19 -4.49 -26.66 -22.73
N LYS A 20 -4.79 -26.88 -21.45
CA LYS A 20 -5.99 -26.33 -20.78
C LYS A 20 -5.68 -25.11 -19.92
N THR A 21 -4.54 -25.10 -19.24
CA THR A 21 -4.19 -24.01 -18.31
C THR A 21 -3.03 -23.18 -18.85
N ILE A 22 -3.36 -22.06 -19.50
CA ILE A 22 -2.40 -21.14 -20.10
C ILE A 22 -2.44 -19.79 -19.38
N LEU A 23 -1.33 -19.41 -18.74
CA LEU A 23 -1.18 -18.09 -18.11
C LEU A 23 -0.69 -17.07 -19.15
N LYS A 24 -1.62 -16.27 -19.69
CA LYS A 24 -1.32 -15.25 -20.71
C LYS A 24 -1.27 -13.84 -20.11
N LYS A 25 -0.18 -13.11 -20.36
CA LYS A 25 -0.09 -11.68 -20.02
C LYS A 25 -1.01 -10.84 -20.91
N ALA A 26 -1.46 -9.70 -20.40
CA ALA A 26 -2.11 -8.67 -21.19
C ALA A 26 -1.12 -8.08 -22.22
N PRO A 27 -1.62 -7.37 -23.25
CA PRO A 27 -0.75 -6.63 -24.18
C PRO A 27 0.29 -5.76 -23.45
N GLY A 28 1.47 -5.63 -24.05
CA GLY A 28 2.56 -4.84 -23.49
C GLY A 28 2.22 -3.35 -23.45
N VAL A 29 2.57 -2.70 -22.36
CA VAL A 29 2.43 -1.26 -22.15
C VAL A 29 3.75 -0.74 -21.59
N ARG A 30 4.24 0.39 -22.12
CA ARG A 30 5.48 1.04 -21.71
C ARG A 30 5.34 2.55 -21.87
N SER A 31 5.94 3.31 -20.95
CA SER A 31 6.13 4.74 -21.10
C SER A 31 7.40 5.19 -20.38
N LYS A 32 8.06 6.24 -20.87
CA LYS A 32 9.22 6.84 -20.21
C LYS A 32 8.77 7.65 -19.00
N LEU A 33 9.68 7.80 -18.03
CA LEU A 33 9.49 8.76 -16.95
C LEU A 33 9.59 10.18 -17.51
N SER A 34 8.70 11.06 -17.06
CA SER A 34 8.77 12.50 -17.35
C SER A 34 9.34 13.30 -16.18
N VAL A 35 9.42 12.70 -15.00
CA VAL A 35 10.01 13.23 -13.76
C VAL A 35 10.77 12.09 -13.09
N ASP A 36 11.91 12.39 -12.47
CA ASP A 36 12.66 11.42 -11.65
C ASP A 36 11.73 10.81 -10.60
N ALA A 37 11.89 9.51 -10.35
CA ALA A 37 11.07 8.75 -9.41
C ALA A 37 11.95 8.29 -8.25
N ASP A 38 11.80 8.97 -7.12
CA ASP A 38 12.77 8.89 -6.02
C ASP A 38 12.47 7.73 -5.06
N TYR A 39 13.51 7.29 -4.37
CA TYR A 39 13.44 6.33 -3.29
C TYR A 39 12.40 6.75 -2.24
N GLY A 40 11.56 5.80 -1.84
CA GLY A 40 10.54 6.01 -0.80
C GLY A 40 9.24 6.60 -1.34
N GLU A 41 9.19 7.07 -2.59
CA GLU A 41 7.96 7.56 -3.20
C GLU A 41 6.99 6.45 -3.57
N PHE A 42 5.70 6.79 -3.62
CA PHE A 42 4.63 5.88 -4.03
C PHE A 42 4.10 6.19 -5.43
N ILE A 43 4.81 7.03 -6.18
CA ILE A 43 4.35 7.51 -7.48
C ILE A 43 5.47 7.42 -8.52
N ALA A 44 5.08 7.43 -9.79
CA ALA A 44 5.96 7.77 -10.90
C ALA A 44 5.14 8.54 -11.93
N THR A 45 5.70 9.62 -12.48
CA THR A 45 5.05 10.39 -13.54
C THR A 45 5.67 10.01 -14.88
N VAL A 46 4.83 9.57 -15.81
CA VAL A 46 5.23 9.07 -17.13
C VAL A 46 4.82 10.03 -18.25
N GLU A 47 5.40 9.89 -19.43
CA GLU A 47 5.02 10.70 -20.59
C GLU A 47 3.60 10.39 -21.09
N ASP A 48 3.18 9.12 -21.00
CA ASP A 48 1.86 8.65 -21.42
C ASP A 48 1.35 7.55 -20.49
N ALA A 49 0.29 7.86 -19.73
CA ALA A 49 -0.35 6.91 -18.83
C ALA A 49 -1.54 6.14 -19.45
N SER A 50 -1.90 6.38 -20.72
CA SER A 50 -3.14 5.89 -21.35
C SER A 50 -3.29 4.37 -21.35
N GLY A 51 -2.18 3.63 -21.43
CA GLY A 51 -2.16 2.18 -21.39
C GLY A 51 -2.18 1.57 -19.99
N PHE A 52 -2.02 2.37 -18.93
CA PHE A 52 -1.96 1.90 -17.55
C PHE A 52 -3.34 1.99 -16.88
N ALA A 53 -3.60 1.06 -15.96
CA ALA A 53 -4.85 1.00 -15.21
C ALA A 53 -4.62 0.46 -13.79
N PRO A 54 -5.49 0.83 -12.83
CA PRO A 54 -5.51 0.20 -11.51
C PRO A 54 -5.51 -1.33 -11.59
N GLY A 55 -4.74 -1.96 -10.71
CA GLY A 55 -4.52 -3.39 -10.64
C GLY A 55 -3.40 -3.92 -11.53
N MET A 56 -2.83 -3.13 -12.44
CA MET A 56 -1.74 -3.59 -13.31
C MET A 56 -0.43 -3.78 -12.53
N GLY A 57 0.24 -4.90 -12.77
CA GLY A 57 1.62 -5.12 -12.35
C GLY A 57 2.56 -4.37 -13.29
N VAL A 58 3.49 -3.61 -12.75
CA VAL A 58 4.47 -2.83 -13.50
C VAL A 58 5.85 -2.98 -12.91
N THR A 59 6.86 -2.80 -13.75
CA THR A 59 8.25 -2.64 -13.35
C THR A 59 8.68 -1.20 -13.66
N ILE A 60 9.33 -0.57 -12.70
CA ILE A 60 10.03 0.71 -12.83
C ILE A 60 11.54 0.42 -12.80
N VAL A 61 12.26 0.95 -13.79
CA VAL A 61 13.72 0.84 -13.96
C VAL A 61 14.26 2.06 -14.67
N ASP A 62 15.57 2.25 -14.59
CA ASP A 62 16.34 3.01 -15.58
C ASP A 62 17.49 2.14 -16.13
N LYS A 63 18.47 2.72 -16.82
CA LYS A 63 19.61 1.97 -17.36
C LYS A 63 20.55 1.42 -16.28
N GLU A 64 20.70 2.09 -15.15
CA GLU A 64 21.59 1.68 -14.07
C GLU A 64 20.92 0.67 -13.14
N GLN A 65 19.64 0.90 -12.83
CA GLN A 65 18.82 0.12 -11.91
C GLN A 65 18.01 -0.97 -12.62
N ARG A 66 18.64 -1.70 -13.54
CA ARG A 66 17.96 -2.68 -14.42
C ARG A 66 18.20 -4.15 -14.08
N SER A 67 18.99 -4.45 -13.07
CA SER A 67 19.48 -5.81 -12.81
C SER A 67 19.39 -6.22 -11.34
N GLY A 68 19.37 -7.53 -11.08
CA GLY A 68 19.28 -8.06 -9.72
C GLY A 68 18.04 -7.55 -8.98
N TRP A 69 18.27 -6.85 -7.88
CA TRP A 69 17.23 -6.40 -6.94
C TRP A 69 16.79 -4.96 -7.14
N THR A 70 17.39 -4.24 -8.10
CA THR A 70 17.18 -2.81 -8.27
C THR A 70 15.88 -2.44 -8.99
N PRO A 71 15.31 -3.24 -9.92
CA PRO A 71 13.98 -2.95 -10.48
C PRO A 71 12.85 -2.98 -9.45
N SER A 72 12.00 -1.95 -9.45
CA SER A 72 10.83 -1.90 -8.57
C SER A 72 9.63 -2.53 -9.26
N ILE A 73 9.22 -3.72 -8.82
CA ILE A 73 7.96 -4.34 -9.27
C ILE A 73 6.82 -3.92 -8.35
N ARG A 74 5.82 -3.23 -8.90
CA ARG A 74 4.71 -2.60 -8.17
C ARG A 74 3.35 -2.90 -8.81
N THR A 75 2.28 -2.63 -8.08
CA THR A 75 0.90 -2.66 -8.57
C THR A 75 0.36 -1.25 -8.61
N VAL A 76 -0.18 -0.83 -9.75
CA VAL A 76 -0.85 0.47 -9.90
C VAL A 76 -2.14 0.45 -9.09
N VAL A 77 -2.32 1.42 -8.19
CA VAL A 77 -3.51 1.60 -7.35
C VAL A 77 -4.44 2.67 -7.93
N SER A 78 -3.87 3.73 -8.51
CA SER A 78 -4.62 4.78 -9.20
C SER A 78 -3.78 5.42 -10.30
N VAL A 79 -4.44 6.04 -11.27
CA VAL A 79 -3.83 6.85 -12.33
C VAL A 79 -4.49 8.23 -12.26
N GLN A 80 -3.69 9.30 -12.18
CA GLN A 80 -4.16 10.69 -12.14
C GLN A 80 -3.36 11.49 -13.18
N GLY A 81 -4.02 11.84 -14.29
CA GLY A 81 -3.31 12.33 -15.47
C GLY A 81 -2.24 11.32 -15.88
N ASN A 82 -0.98 11.78 -15.86
CA ASN A 82 0.20 10.99 -16.21
C ASN A 82 0.94 10.39 -15.01
N THR A 83 0.42 10.56 -13.78
CA THR A 83 1.03 10.03 -12.56
C THR A 83 0.39 8.72 -12.15
N LEU A 84 1.20 7.69 -12.05
CA LEU A 84 0.83 6.37 -11.54
C LEU A 84 1.09 6.33 -10.03
N ARG A 85 0.13 5.86 -9.24
CA ARG A 85 0.31 5.59 -7.81
C ARG A 85 0.44 4.09 -7.56
N PHE A 86 1.32 3.69 -6.65
CA PHE A 86 1.67 2.29 -6.39
C PHE A 86 1.20 1.77 -5.02
N ASP A 87 1.13 0.45 -4.90
CA ASP A 87 0.80 -0.27 -3.66
C ASP A 87 1.88 -0.17 -2.58
N ARG A 88 3.14 0.06 -3.00
CA ARG A 88 4.34 0.10 -2.16
C ARG A 88 5.32 1.15 -2.68
N PHE A 89 6.17 1.65 -1.80
CA PHE A 89 7.21 2.62 -2.14
C PHE A 89 8.22 2.09 -3.16
N LEU A 90 8.85 2.97 -3.94
CA LEU A 90 9.97 2.65 -4.83
C LEU A 90 11.25 2.43 -4.01
N HIS A 91 11.96 1.34 -4.26
CA HIS A 91 13.08 0.93 -3.40
C HIS A 91 14.46 1.35 -3.92
N MET A 92 14.51 2.08 -5.04
CA MET A 92 15.67 2.74 -5.64
C MET A 92 15.19 4.07 -6.24
N ASP A 93 16.13 4.96 -6.52
CA ASP A 93 15.92 6.12 -7.40
C ASP A 93 15.94 5.67 -8.86
N TYR A 94 15.08 6.26 -9.70
CA TYR A 94 15.09 6.06 -11.15
C TYR A 94 15.06 7.40 -11.86
N SER A 95 16.09 7.68 -12.66
CA SER A 95 16.22 9.00 -13.30
C SER A 95 15.77 8.99 -14.76
N VAL A 96 15.14 10.09 -15.18
CA VAL A 96 14.86 10.45 -16.57
C VAL A 96 16.17 10.53 -17.37
N ALA A 97 17.24 11.08 -16.78
CA ALA A 97 18.56 11.18 -17.43
C ALA A 97 19.15 9.80 -17.76
N ASN A 98 18.80 8.78 -16.96
CA ASN A 98 19.19 7.39 -17.15
C ASN A 98 18.18 6.58 -17.99
N ASP A 99 17.31 7.26 -18.75
CA ASP A 99 16.30 6.64 -19.62
C ASP A 99 15.24 5.83 -18.85
N GLY A 100 14.89 6.33 -17.66
CA GLY A 100 13.90 5.76 -16.76
C GLY A 100 12.56 5.48 -17.44
N GLU A 101 11.95 4.33 -17.12
CA GLU A 101 10.71 3.89 -17.73
C GLU A 101 9.87 3.00 -16.83
N VAL A 102 8.57 2.97 -17.12
CA VAL A 102 7.60 2.06 -16.52
C VAL A 102 7.02 1.16 -17.60
N PHE A 103 6.96 -0.14 -17.35
CA PHE A 103 6.28 -1.07 -18.26
C PHE A 103 5.61 -2.22 -17.53
N ASN A 104 4.54 -2.79 -18.10
CA ASN A 104 3.69 -3.81 -17.46
C ASN A 104 4.30 -5.23 -17.43
N THR A 105 5.61 -5.32 -17.18
CA THR A 105 6.26 -6.60 -16.91
C THR A 105 6.17 -6.93 -15.43
N PHE A 106 5.79 -8.18 -15.14
CA PHE A 106 5.72 -8.73 -13.81
C PHE A 106 5.86 -10.26 -13.91
N PRO A 107 6.28 -10.97 -12.85
CA PRO A 107 6.23 -12.44 -12.84
C PRO A 107 4.78 -12.92 -12.90
N LEU A 108 4.46 -13.96 -13.68
CA LEU A 108 3.07 -14.47 -13.77
C LEU A 108 2.57 -15.05 -12.44
N ILE A 109 3.48 -15.63 -11.65
CA ILE A 109 3.23 -16.19 -10.33
C ILE A 109 4.23 -15.55 -9.37
N SER A 110 3.75 -15.09 -8.22
CA SER A 110 4.60 -14.50 -7.18
C SER A 110 4.15 -14.92 -5.78
N ARG A 111 5.01 -14.71 -4.78
CA ARG A 111 4.66 -14.93 -3.39
C ARG A 111 3.82 -13.78 -2.85
N ALA A 112 2.78 -14.10 -2.09
CA ALA A 112 2.10 -13.14 -1.22
C ALA A 112 2.89 -13.00 0.09
N THR A 113 3.46 -11.82 0.32
CA THR A 113 4.09 -11.51 1.61
C THR A 113 3.03 -10.90 2.53
N LYS A 114 2.68 -11.61 3.61
CA LYS A 114 1.89 -11.02 4.69
C LYS A 114 2.84 -10.24 5.60
N LEU A 115 2.71 -8.91 5.62
CA LEU A 115 3.37 -8.12 6.65
C LEU A 115 2.78 -8.55 8.00
N ARG A 116 3.61 -9.07 8.90
CA ARG A 116 3.24 -9.25 10.30
C ARG A 116 3.18 -7.87 10.91
N THR A 117 1.99 -7.32 11.07
CA THR A 117 1.79 -6.19 11.98
C THR A 117 1.96 -6.72 13.39
N SER A 118 3.13 -6.56 13.99
CA SER A 118 3.24 -6.71 15.44
C SER A 118 2.56 -5.48 16.03
N ALA A 119 1.33 -5.63 16.50
CA ALA A 119 0.80 -4.67 17.47
C ALA A 119 1.76 -4.67 18.66
N SER A 120 2.43 -3.55 18.91
CA SER A 120 3.32 -3.43 20.06
C SER A 120 2.49 -3.66 21.33
N LYS A 121 3.05 -4.42 22.28
CA LYS A 121 2.41 -4.76 23.56
C LYS A 121 2.01 -3.51 24.36
N THR A 122 2.62 -2.36 24.04
CA THR A 122 2.43 -1.06 24.68
C THR A 122 1.02 -0.49 24.52
N SER A 123 0.32 -0.75 23.41
CA SER A 123 -1.04 -0.21 23.22
C SER A 123 -2.11 -0.91 24.06
N ARG A 124 -1.86 -2.10 24.62
CA ARG A 124 -2.82 -2.76 25.51
C ARG A 124 -2.81 -2.23 26.94
N ARG A 125 -1.81 -1.44 27.34
CA ARG A 125 -1.76 -0.82 28.68
C ARG A 125 -2.43 0.56 28.75
N MET A 126 -2.51 1.30 27.64
CA MET A 126 -3.18 2.62 27.66
C MET A 126 -4.71 2.52 27.69
N ALA A 127 -5.31 1.47 27.13
CA ALA A 127 -6.76 1.29 27.16
C ALA A 127 -7.33 1.01 28.57
N ALA A 128 -6.48 0.68 29.55
CA ALA A 128 -6.89 0.46 30.94
C ALA A 128 -6.80 1.73 31.82
N ALA A 129 -6.20 2.83 31.34
CA ALA A 129 -5.92 4.01 32.15
C ALA A 129 -6.96 5.14 32.04
N THR A 130 -7.90 5.07 31.09
CA THR A 130 -8.87 6.16 30.86
C THR A 130 -10.26 5.84 31.45
N ARG A 131 -10.32 5.49 32.74
CA ARG A 131 -11.58 5.53 33.49
C ARG A 131 -11.58 6.77 34.39
N VAL A 132 -11.93 7.90 33.79
CA VAL A 132 -12.16 9.16 34.52
C VAL A 132 -13.34 8.94 35.48
N LYS A 133 -13.13 9.18 36.78
CA LYS A 133 -14.22 9.13 37.77
C LYS A 133 -15.19 10.30 37.51
N PRO A 134 -16.52 10.11 37.52
CA PRO A 134 -17.45 11.21 37.39
C PRO A 134 -17.42 12.10 38.64
N TRP A 135 -17.43 13.42 38.43
CA TRP A 135 -17.52 14.43 39.47
C TRP A 135 -18.85 14.29 40.21
N THR A 136 -18.81 14.14 41.54
CA THR A 136 -20.02 14.14 42.37
C THR A 136 -20.36 15.58 42.73
N VAL A 137 -21.51 16.08 42.28
CA VAL A 137 -22.02 17.40 42.68
C VAL A 137 -22.53 17.30 44.11
N ALA A 138 -21.94 18.05 45.04
CA ALA A 138 -22.43 18.13 46.42
C ALA A 138 -23.78 18.87 46.45
N ARG A 139 -24.80 18.26 47.05
CA ARG A 139 -26.07 18.93 47.35
C ARG A 139 -25.88 19.90 48.52
N PRO A 140 -26.44 21.11 48.48
CA PRO A 140 -26.44 21.99 49.64
C PRO A 140 -27.32 21.41 50.78
N PRO A 141 -26.97 21.67 52.05
CA PRO A 141 -27.75 21.18 53.19
C PRO A 141 -29.13 21.85 53.27
N PRO A 142 -30.15 21.16 53.82
CA PRO A 142 -31.46 21.75 54.03
C PRO A 142 -31.41 22.84 55.12
N SER A 143 -32.09 23.97 54.86
CA SER A 143 -32.23 25.06 55.81
C SER A 143 -33.11 24.63 57.00
N THR A 144 -32.57 24.71 58.22
CA THR A 144 -33.34 24.53 59.44
C THR A 144 -34.11 25.81 59.77
N SER A 145 -35.44 25.75 59.71
CA SER A 145 -36.32 26.79 60.26
C SER A 145 -36.44 26.59 61.78
N SER A 146 -35.91 27.51 62.57
CA SER A 146 -36.22 27.64 64.00
C SER A 146 -37.21 28.79 64.19
N THR A 147 -38.42 28.45 64.62
CA THR A 147 -39.44 29.37 65.11
C THR A 147 -39.10 29.74 66.57
N PRO A 148 -39.05 31.03 66.96
CA PRO A 148 -38.95 31.39 68.36
C PRO A 148 -40.34 31.35 69.02
N SER A 149 -40.43 30.66 70.16
CA SER A 149 -41.54 30.75 71.11
C SER A 149 -41.03 31.48 72.34
N GLY A 150 -41.67 32.58 72.74
CA GLY A 150 -41.37 33.34 73.95
C GLY A 150 -41.16 34.82 73.69
#